data_AF-A0A9E2WZB0-F1
#
_entry.id   AF-A0A9E2WZB0-F1
#
_cell.length_a   1.000
_cell.length_b   1.000
_cell.length_c   1.000
_cell.angle_alpha   90.00
_cell.angle_beta   90.00
_cell.angle_gamma   90.00
#
_symmetry.space_group_name_H-M   'P 1'
#
loop_
_entity.id
_entity.type
_entity.pdbx_description
1 polymer ?
#
loop_
_entity_poly.entity_id
_entity_poly.type
_entity_poly.pdbx_seq_one_letter_code
_entity_poly.pdbx_strand_id
1 'polypeptide(L)'
;MVFRFGDHVLDIERRELRRGTELIPVEPQVFDLLVYLLRNRGRVVSKDDLIDSVWGGRVVSDSALTTRLNAARKSVNDSGATQRVIRTLARKGVRFVAEVTEDGTLETGAAASEPSLALTRKPSIAVLPFANLSGDTEQEYFADGMVDEIITALSRIRWLFVIARNSSFTYKGQVVDVKRVGRELGVRYVLEGSLRKAGGRLRITAQLIDATNGAHLWADRFEGSLEDVFELQDNVAASVAGVIEPALQAAEAARSAARPTTDLGAYDSYLRALIVFHPMTRAAVGEALGLLEQAISIDHDYGPALAFAAACHMQFVNYSWAADAAAARDNAVDLARRALQASGDDPGVIASAAKVLAVFGEDIDTMMALVDHALTLNPSSAIGWYHSGFLRMMAGKPDRAIELAEVSLRLSPRARIGAVHTVIGASHFLSRRFDEARAKLLLAMEETPNFPVPYRYLAACYAHMGRLDQGRDVITRLRSITPAVIPPRIVYLRHAEHRALYLSGLRLATDEAS
;
A
#
# COMPACT_ATOMS: atom_id res chain seq x y z
N MET A 1 -5.29 -20.35 -28.74
CA MET A 1 -5.22 -19.43 -29.91
C MET A 1 -5.38 -20.26 -31.18
N VAL A 2 -6.38 -19.92 -31.99
CA VAL A 2 -6.76 -20.67 -33.19
C VAL A 2 -6.57 -19.79 -34.42
N PHE A 3 -5.84 -20.29 -35.41
CA PHE A 3 -5.70 -19.66 -36.71
C PHE A 3 -6.60 -20.35 -37.73
N ARG A 4 -7.38 -19.57 -38.48
CA ARG A 4 -8.11 -20.06 -39.65
C ARG A 4 -7.51 -19.52 -40.93
N PHE A 5 -7.28 -20.39 -41.90
CA PHE A 5 -6.76 -20.01 -43.22
C PHE A 5 -7.23 -21.01 -44.27
N GLY A 6 -7.93 -20.53 -45.30
CA GLY A 6 -8.69 -21.40 -46.21
C GLY A 6 -9.62 -22.33 -45.42
N ASP A 7 -9.57 -23.62 -45.72
CA ASP A 7 -10.39 -24.65 -45.03
C ASP A 7 -9.72 -25.22 -43.77
N HIS A 8 -8.58 -24.65 -43.35
CA HIS A 8 -7.76 -25.17 -42.27
C HIS A 8 -7.95 -24.38 -40.97
N VAL A 9 -7.90 -25.10 -39.86
CA VAL A 9 -7.95 -24.58 -38.50
C VAL A 9 -6.74 -25.12 -37.75
N LEU A 10 -5.80 -24.25 -37.37
CA LEU A 10 -4.64 -24.61 -36.56
C LEU A 10 -4.87 -24.14 -35.12
N ASP A 11 -5.07 -25.09 -34.20
CA ASP A 11 -5.23 -24.85 -32.77
C ASP A 11 -3.88 -25.05 -32.07
N ILE A 12 -3.28 -23.94 -31.61
CA ILE A 12 -1.96 -23.95 -30.97
C ILE A 12 -2.00 -24.65 -29.60
N GLU A 13 -3.11 -24.51 -28.86
CA GLU A 13 -3.24 -25.04 -27.49
C GLU A 13 -3.45 -26.54 -27.51
N ARG A 14 -4.31 -27.04 -28.41
CA ARG A 14 -4.53 -28.48 -28.58
C ARG A 14 -3.43 -29.15 -29.42
N ARG A 15 -2.56 -28.38 -30.06
CA ARG A 15 -1.58 -28.83 -31.06
C ARG A 15 -2.23 -29.63 -32.20
N GLU A 16 -3.39 -29.16 -32.66
CA GLU A 16 -4.17 -29.82 -33.71
C GLU A 16 -4.23 -28.97 -34.99
N LEU A 17 -4.01 -29.62 -36.14
CA LEU A 17 -4.36 -29.05 -37.45
C LEU A 17 -5.62 -29.78 -37.95
N ARG A 18 -6.68 -29.04 -38.25
CA ARG A 18 -7.91 -29.59 -38.82
C ARG A 18 -8.17 -29.00 -40.19
N ARG A 19 -8.85 -29.75 -41.05
CA ARG A 19 -9.44 -29.26 -42.31
C ARG A 19 -10.93 -29.57 -42.28
N GLY A 20 -11.76 -28.53 -42.19
CA GLY A 20 -13.16 -28.69 -41.78
C GLY A 20 -13.25 -29.39 -40.42
N THR A 21 -13.90 -30.56 -40.36
CA THR A 21 -14.02 -31.39 -39.15
C THR A 21 -12.96 -32.48 -39.04
N GLU A 22 -12.13 -32.69 -40.07
CA GLU A 22 -11.13 -33.76 -40.13
C GLU A 22 -9.82 -33.33 -39.45
N LEU A 23 -9.28 -34.17 -38.56
CA LEU A 23 -7.97 -33.96 -37.95
C LEU A 23 -6.86 -34.41 -38.91
N ILE A 24 -5.94 -33.50 -39.23
CA ILE A 24 -4.76 -33.77 -40.05
C ILE A 24 -3.61 -34.14 -39.11
N PRO A 25 -3.05 -35.36 -39.21
CA PRO A 25 -1.87 -35.73 -38.43
C PRO A 25 -0.65 -34.94 -38.91
N VAL A 26 -0.02 -34.20 -37.99
CA VAL A 26 1.16 -33.37 -38.26
C VAL A 26 2.26 -33.74 -37.27
N GLU A 27 3.46 -33.97 -37.77
CA GLU A 27 4.62 -34.23 -36.92
C GLU A 27 4.95 -33.01 -36.04
N PRO A 28 5.43 -33.18 -34.79
CA PRO A 28 5.62 -32.06 -33.85
C PRO A 28 6.44 -30.89 -34.42
N GLN A 29 7.55 -31.19 -35.09
CA GLN A 29 8.41 -30.16 -35.71
C GLN A 29 7.75 -29.45 -36.88
N VAL A 30 6.90 -30.16 -37.64
CA VAL A 30 6.15 -29.57 -38.76
C VAL A 30 5.05 -28.66 -38.23
N PHE A 31 4.43 -29.04 -37.11
CA PHE A 31 3.46 -28.21 -36.39
C PHE A 31 4.12 -26.92 -35.88
N ASP A 32 5.27 -27.03 -35.22
CA ASP A 32 6.00 -25.87 -34.69
C ASP A 32 6.44 -24.92 -35.82
N LEU A 33 6.86 -25.46 -36.97
CA LEU A 33 7.18 -24.69 -38.17
C LEU A 33 5.96 -23.92 -38.70
N LEU A 34 4.77 -24.54 -38.75
CA LEU A 34 3.54 -23.87 -39.16
C LEU A 34 3.14 -22.75 -38.20
N VAL A 35 3.20 -23.01 -36.89
CA VAL A 35 2.92 -21.99 -35.86
C VAL A 35 3.86 -20.81 -36.00
N TYR A 36 5.16 -21.06 -36.19
CA TYR A 36 6.15 -20.00 -36.32
C TYR A 36 5.93 -19.15 -37.57
N LEU A 37 5.64 -19.79 -38.72
CA LEU A 37 5.32 -19.09 -39.97
C LEU A 37 4.03 -18.27 -39.86
N LEU A 38 2.99 -18.77 -39.18
CA LEU A 38 1.72 -18.07 -38.97
C LEU A 38 1.85 -16.85 -38.04
N ARG A 39 2.60 -16.98 -36.94
CA ARG A 39 2.91 -15.86 -36.03
C ARG A 39 3.74 -14.77 -36.72
N ASN A 40 4.59 -15.15 -37.67
CA ASN A 40 5.44 -14.23 -38.42
C ASN A 40 4.91 -13.90 -39.83
N ARG A 41 3.64 -14.16 -40.14
CA ARG A 41 3.03 -13.97 -41.48
C ARG A 41 3.19 -12.56 -42.07
N GLY A 42 3.37 -11.55 -41.21
CA GLY A 42 3.61 -10.16 -41.59
C GLY A 42 4.99 -9.89 -42.22
N ARG A 43 5.96 -10.82 -42.10
CA ARG A 43 7.33 -10.65 -42.61
C ARG A 43 7.86 -11.90 -43.32
N VAL A 44 9.01 -11.76 -43.98
CA VAL A 44 9.77 -12.90 -44.49
C VAL A 44 10.59 -13.49 -43.35
N VAL A 45 10.53 -14.81 -43.19
CA VAL A 45 11.26 -15.56 -42.18
C VAL A 45 12.52 -16.15 -42.83
N SER A 46 13.69 -15.83 -42.27
CA SER A 46 14.98 -16.30 -42.80
C SER A 46 15.17 -17.81 -42.54
N LYS A 47 16.16 -18.41 -43.20
CA LYS A 47 16.54 -19.81 -42.92
C LYS A 47 17.04 -19.97 -41.48
N ASP A 48 17.85 -19.03 -41.01
CA ASP A 48 18.44 -19.06 -39.67
C ASP A 48 17.34 -18.88 -38.61
N ASP A 49 16.37 -17.99 -38.84
CA ASP A 49 15.18 -17.83 -37.97
C ASP A 49 14.40 -19.14 -37.80
N LEU A 50 14.27 -19.94 -38.88
CA LEU A 50 13.58 -21.22 -38.84
C LEU A 50 14.39 -22.26 -38.05
N ILE A 51 15.70 -22.29 -38.26
CA ILE A 51 16.60 -23.22 -37.55
C ILE A 51 16.63 -22.90 -36.06
N ASP A 52 16.78 -21.63 -35.69
CA ASP A 52 16.82 -21.21 -34.29
C ASP A 52 15.49 -21.49 -33.58
N SER A 53 14.36 -21.17 -34.20
CA SER A 53 13.06 -21.33 -33.57
C SER A 53 12.57 -22.77 -33.51
N VAL A 54 12.78 -23.59 -34.54
CA VAL A 54 12.19 -24.94 -34.63
C VAL A 54 13.17 -26.03 -34.21
N TRP A 55 14.48 -25.80 -34.35
CA TRP A 55 15.53 -26.75 -33.96
C TRP A 55 16.35 -26.29 -32.74
N GLY A 56 16.02 -25.15 -32.13
CA GLY A 56 16.66 -24.67 -30.91
C GLY A 56 18.15 -24.37 -31.07
N GLY A 57 18.54 -23.84 -32.23
CA GLY A 57 19.94 -23.51 -32.56
C GLY A 57 20.83 -24.70 -32.94
N ARG A 58 20.26 -25.91 -33.12
CA ARG A 58 21.01 -27.07 -33.62
C ARG A 58 21.33 -26.91 -35.11
N VAL A 59 22.58 -27.20 -35.50
CA VAL A 59 23.00 -27.20 -36.91
C VAL A 59 22.28 -28.32 -37.65
N VAL A 60 21.48 -27.97 -38.67
CA VAL A 60 20.75 -28.92 -39.53
C VAL A 60 21.07 -28.69 -41.00
N SER A 61 21.02 -29.76 -41.80
CA SER A 61 21.26 -29.66 -43.24
C SER A 61 20.10 -28.96 -43.98
N ASP A 62 20.41 -28.34 -45.11
CA ASP A 62 19.43 -27.72 -46.02
C ASP A 62 18.36 -28.73 -46.49
N SER A 63 18.75 -30.00 -46.64
CA SER A 63 17.84 -31.09 -46.97
C SER A 63 16.84 -31.38 -45.85
N ALA A 64 17.24 -31.29 -44.58
CA ALA A 64 16.35 -31.49 -43.43
C ALA A 64 15.32 -30.36 -43.33
N LEU A 65 15.73 -29.10 -43.49
CA LEU A 65 14.82 -27.96 -43.52
C LEU A 65 13.84 -28.04 -44.69
N THR A 66 14.34 -28.38 -45.89
CA THR A 66 13.50 -28.53 -47.09
C THR A 66 12.46 -29.63 -46.91
N THR A 67 12.84 -30.74 -46.26
CA THR A 67 11.92 -31.85 -45.96
C THR A 67 10.80 -31.41 -45.02
N ARG A 68 11.11 -30.69 -43.94
CA ARG A 68 10.10 -30.16 -43.01
C ARG A 68 9.21 -29.10 -43.64
N LEU A 69 9.76 -28.23 -44.47
CA LEU A 69 8.99 -27.25 -45.21
C LEU A 69 8.01 -27.90 -46.20
N ASN A 70 8.43 -28.96 -46.88
CA ASN A 70 7.56 -29.72 -47.78
C ASN A 70 6.48 -30.49 -47.03
N ALA A 71 6.78 -31.06 -45.87
CA ALA A 71 5.78 -31.68 -45.00
C ALA A 71 4.75 -30.65 -44.50
N ALA A 72 5.20 -29.45 -44.12
CA ALA A 72 4.31 -28.35 -43.73
C ALA A 72 3.37 -27.95 -44.86
N ARG A 73 3.90 -27.75 -46.07
CA ARG A 73 3.08 -27.48 -47.27
C ARG A 73 2.04 -28.56 -47.52
N LYS A 74 2.46 -29.84 -47.48
CA LYS A 74 1.55 -30.97 -47.69
C LYS A 74 0.41 -30.99 -46.67
N SER A 75 0.70 -30.69 -45.41
CA SER A 75 -0.31 -30.69 -44.33
C SER A 75 -1.38 -29.60 -44.49
N VAL A 76 -1.10 -28.52 -45.23
CA VAL A 76 -2.04 -27.43 -45.51
C VAL A 76 -2.57 -27.46 -46.95
N ASN A 77 -2.49 -28.61 -47.61
CA ASN A 77 -2.87 -28.82 -49.01
C ASN A 77 -2.19 -27.85 -50.00
N ASP A 78 -0.92 -27.53 -49.74
CA ASP A 78 -0.05 -26.70 -50.58
C ASP A 78 1.16 -27.51 -51.10
N SER A 79 1.91 -26.93 -52.04
CA SER A 79 3.08 -27.56 -52.63
C SER A 79 4.14 -26.52 -53.02
N GLY A 80 5.36 -26.98 -53.30
CA GLY A 80 6.44 -26.12 -53.79
C GLY A 80 6.13 -25.45 -55.13
N ALA A 81 5.17 -25.96 -55.91
CA ALA A 81 4.75 -25.39 -57.19
C ALA A 81 3.57 -24.40 -57.01
N THR A 82 2.60 -24.71 -56.16
CA THR A 82 1.39 -23.89 -55.96
C THR A 82 1.62 -22.70 -55.04
N GLN A 83 2.40 -22.88 -53.96
CA GLN A 83 2.79 -21.87 -52.97
C GLN A 83 1.68 -20.88 -52.59
N ARG A 84 0.47 -21.41 -52.35
CA ARG A 84 -0.73 -20.63 -52.02
C ARG A 84 -0.78 -20.25 -50.54
N VAL A 85 -0.16 -21.06 -49.67
CA VAL A 85 -0.15 -20.87 -48.22
C VAL A 85 1.27 -20.53 -47.75
N ILE A 86 2.28 -21.26 -48.23
CA ILE A 86 3.68 -21.06 -47.82
C ILE A 86 4.54 -20.77 -49.04
N ARG A 87 4.94 -19.51 -49.20
CA ARG A 87 5.71 -19.00 -50.34
C ARG A 87 7.20 -18.94 -50.03
N THR A 88 8.03 -19.46 -50.94
CA THR A 88 9.49 -19.33 -50.88
C THR A 88 9.93 -18.10 -51.67
N LEU A 89 10.72 -17.25 -51.04
CA LEU A 89 11.36 -16.09 -51.66
C LEU A 89 12.84 -16.41 -51.85
N ALA A 90 13.25 -16.54 -53.11
CA ALA A 90 14.61 -16.97 -53.47
C ALA A 90 15.68 -16.11 -52.75
N ARG A 91 16.62 -16.78 -52.09
CA ARG A 91 17.71 -16.19 -51.30
C ARG A 91 17.30 -15.29 -50.11
N LYS A 92 16.01 -15.20 -49.78
CA LYS A 92 15.49 -14.37 -48.68
C LYS A 92 14.79 -15.16 -47.57
N GLY A 93 14.16 -16.30 -47.89
CA GLY A 93 13.52 -17.16 -46.90
C GLY A 93 12.10 -17.58 -47.28
N VAL A 94 11.24 -17.75 -46.29
CA VAL A 94 9.87 -18.29 -46.43
C VAL A 94 8.85 -17.33 -45.81
N ARG A 95 7.66 -17.23 -46.40
CA ARG A 95 6.57 -16.42 -45.85
C ARG A 95 5.24 -17.17 -45.91
N PHE A 96 4.46 -17.05 -44.85
CA PHE A 96 3.05 -17.47 -44.84
C PHE A 96 2.21 -16.39 -45.52
N VAL A 97 1.50 -16.74 -46.60
CA VAL A 97 0.85 -15.79 -47.51
C VAL A 97 -0.66 -15.97 -47.65
N ALA A 98 -1.23 -17.05 -47.12
CA ALA A 98 -2.69 -17.19 -47.08
C ALA A 98 -3.30 -16.14 -46.15
N GLU A 99 -4.53 -15.71 -46.45
CA GLU A 99 -5.30 -14.86 -45.54
C GLU A 99 -5.61 -15.65 -44.26
N VAL A 100 -5.28 -15.04 -43.12
CA VAL A 100 -5.44 -15.65 -41.80
C VAL A 100 -6.45 -14.82 -41.02
N THR A 101 -7.53 -15.46 -40.62
CA THR A 101 -8.43 -14.93 -39.59
C THR A 101 -7.98 -15.46 -38.24
N GLU A 102 -7.64 -14.54 -37.36
CA GLU A 102 -7.47 -14.80 -35.94
C GLU A 102 -8.83 -14.56 -35.29
N ASP A 103 -9.43 -15.60 -34.70
CA ASP A 103 -10.61 -15.38 -33.87
C ASP A 103 -10.18 -14.71 -32.57
N GLY A 104 -10.12 -13.38 -32.59
CA GLY A 104 -10.24 -12.52 -31.42
C GLY A 104 -11.72 -12.40 -31.06
N THR A 105 -12.22 -13.36 -30.27
CA THR A 105 -13.50 -13.38 -29.52
C THR A 105 -14.64 -12.48 -30.03
N LEU A 106 -15.66 -13.08 -30.68
CA LEU A 106 -17.00 -12.49 -30.83
C LEU A 106 -18.05 -13.40 -30.19
N GLU A 107 -18.98 -12.73 -29.52
CA GLU A 107 -19.88 -13.21 -28.49
C GLU A 107 -20.86 -14.30 -28.95
N THR A 108 -20.81 -15.46 -28.30
CA THR A 108 -21.99 -16.24 -27.91
C THR A 108 -21.78 -16.59 -26.44
N GLY A 109 -22.74 -16.20 -25.60
CA GLY A 109 -22.54 -15.84 -24.20
C GLY A 109 -21.79 -16.84 -23.31
N ALA A 110 -20.80 -16.29 -22.60
CA ALA A 110 -20.25 -16.76 -21.32
C ALA A 110 -19.56 -18.15 -21.28
N ALA A 111 -18.27 -18.18 -21.64
CA ALA A 111 -17.22 -18.90 -20.88
C ALA A 111 -15.79 -18.52 -21.37
N ALA A 112 -15.22 -17.50 -20.71
CA ALA A 112 -13.79 -17.25 -20.40
C ALA A 112 -12.72 -17.67 -21.45
N SER A 113 -12.21 -16.79 -22.30
CA SER A 113 -11.03 -15.94 -22.00
C SER A 113 -10.52 -16.09 -20.56
N GLU A 114 -9.30 -16.61 -20.34
CA GLU A 114 -8.60 -16.31 -19.08
C GLU A 114 -8.44 -14.79 -19.02
N PRO A 115 -9.19 -14.11 -18.15
CA PRO A 115 -9.20 -12.67 -18.14
C PRO A 115 -7.90 -12.23 -17.47
N SER A 116 -7.03 -11.50 -18.18
CA SER A 116 -6.20 -10.55 -17.46
C SER A 116 -7.17 -9.50 -16.93
N LEU A 117 -7.62 -9.70 -15.69
CA LEU A 117 -8.47 -8.77 -14.98
C LEU A 117 -7.83 -7.39 -15.12
N ALA A 118 -8.54 -6.46 -15.79
CA ALA A 118 -8.10 -5.09 -15.86
C ALA A 118 -7.85 -4.63 -14.42
N LEU A 119 -6.62 -4.16 -14.13
CA LEU A 119 -6.27 -3.70 -12.79
C LEU A 119 -7.36 -2.75 -12.32
N THR A 120 -8.00 -3.09 -11.20
CA THR A 120 -9.02 -2.24 -10.61
C THR A 120 -8.46 -0.83 -10.44
N ARG A 121 -9.28 0.21 -10.65
CA ARG A 121 -8.85 1.60 -10.35
C ARG A 121 -8.41 1.72 -8.89
N LYS A 122 -9.06 0.98 -7.98
CA LYS A 122 -8.67 0.86 -6.58
C LYS A 122 -7.39 0.03 -6.43
N PRO A 123 -6.47 0.41 -5.53
CA PRO A 123 -5.34 -0.42 -5.13
C PRO A 123 -5.82 -1.81 -4.72
N SER A 124 -5.13 -2.85 -5.19
CA SER A 124 -5.52 -4.24 -4.97
C SER A 124 -4.32 -5.10 -4.60
N ILE A 125 -4.53 -6.05 -3.68
CA ILE A 125 -3.50 -6.92 -3.13
C ILE A 125 -3.93 -8.38 -3.12
N ALA A 126 -3.01 -9.28 -3.46
CA ALA A 126 -3.14 -10.71 -3.20
C ALA A 126 -2.10 -11.14 -2.15
N VAL A 127 -2.49 -12.01 -1.21
CA VAL A 127 -1.56 -12.66 -0.29
C VAL A 127 -1.35 -14.08 -0.77
N LEU A 128 -0.10 -14.41 -1.15
CA LEU A 128 0.27 -15.74 -1.60
C LEU A 128 0.48 -16.70 -0.41
N PRO A 129 0.30 -18.02 -0.63
CA PRO A 129 0.66 -19.03 0.37
C PRO A 129 2.11 -18.86 0.82
N PHE A 130 2.34 -18.81 2.13
CA PHE A 130 3.69 -18.70 2.66
C PHE A 130 4.44 -20.01 2.49
N ALA A 131 5.69 -19.94 2.02
CA ALA A 131 6.53 -21.12 1.83
C ALA A 131 6.94 -21.71 3.19
N ASN A 132 6.62 -22.98 3.44
CA ASN A 132 7.11 -23.71 4.60
C ASN A 132 8.53 -24.24 4.35
N LEU A 133 9.53 -23.59 4.95
CA LEU A 133 10.95 -23.95 4.85
C LEU A 133 11.41 -24.84 6.01
N SER A 134 10.50 -25.37 6.82
CA SER A 134 10.80 -26.25 7.96
C SER A 134 10.90 -27.73 7.57
N GLY A 135 10.40 -28.12 6.39
CA GLY A 135 10.40 -29.50 5.91
C GLY A 135 9.38 -30.42 6.60
N ASP A 136 8.56 -29.89 7.51
CA ASP A 136 7.52 -30.60 8.24
C ASP A 136 6.15 -30.17 7.71
N THR A 137 5.48 -31.08 7.01
CA THR A 137 4.12 -30.88 6.46
C THR A 137 3.06 -30.69 7.53
N GLU A 138 3.31 -31.11 8.78
CA GLU A 138 2.40 -30.77 9.87
C GLU A 138 2.38 -29.26 10.14
N GLN A 139 3.34 -28.46 9.67
CA GLN A 139 3.34 -27.01 9.87
C GLN A 139 2.70 -26.23 8.71
N GLU A 140 2.22 -26.94 7.69
CA GLU A 140 1.58 -26.32 6.54
C GLU A 140 0.27 -25.62 6.91
N TYR A 141 -0.48 -26.16 7.89
CA TYR A 141 -1.69 -25.51 8.40
C TYR A 141 -1.39 -24.17 9.05
N PHE A 142 -0.21 -24.01 9.66
CA PHE A 142 0.17 -22.78 10.34
C PHE A 142 0.53 -21.70 9.31
N ALA A 143 1.28 -22.05 8.27
CA ALA A 143 1.56 -21.14 7.16
C ALA A 143 0.25 -20.68 6.47
N ASP A 144 -0.69 -21.61 6.29
CA ASP A 144 -2.01 -21.31 5.72
C ASP A 144 -2.86 -20.41 6.62
N GLY A 145 -2.92 -20.72 7.92
CA GLY A 145 -3.65 -19.93 8.92
C GLY A 145 -3.08 -18.52 9.06
N MET A 146 -1.76 -18.37 8.98
CA MET A 146 -1.10 -17.06 8.95
C MET A 146 -1.57 -16.21 7.77
N VAL A 147 -1.65 -16.80 6.58
CA VAL A 147 -2.14 -16.09 5.39
C VAL A 147 -3.60 -15.69 5.57
N ASP A 148 -4.42 -16.54 6.19
CA ASP A 148 -5.82 -16.21 6.49
C ASP A 148 -5.98 -15.04 7.45
N GLU A 149 -5.17 -15.00 8.50
CA GLU A 149 -5.21 -13.90 9.46
C GLU A 149 -4.71 -12.59 8.82
N ILE A 150 -3.69 -12.65 7.97
CA ILE A 150 -3.21 -11.49 7.22
C ILE A 150 -4.28 -10.98 6.23
N ILE A 151 -4.93 -11.87 5.48
CA ILE A 151 -6.03 -11.48 4.57
C ILE A 151 -7.15 -10.81 5.35
N THR A 152 -7.51 -11.37 6.51
CA THR A 152 -8.55 -10.83 7.40
C THR A 152 -8.17 -9.43 7.90
N ALA A 153 -6.94 -9.25 8.37
CA ALA A 153 -6.44 -7.96 8.83
C ALA A 153 -6.39 -6.91 7.71
N LEU A 154 -5.90 -7.26 6.51
CA LEU A 154 -5.86 -6.36 5.37
C LEU A 154 -7.26 -5.99 4.85
N SER A 155 -8.23 -6.90 4.95
CA SER A 155 -9.61 -6.66 4.50
C SER A 155 -10.35 -5.59 5.32
N ARG A 156 -9.82 -5.22 6.49
CA ARG A 156 -10.32 -4.10 7.31
C ARG A 156 -9.89 -2.73 6.76
N ILE A 157 -8.97 -2.67 5.79
CA ILE A 157 -8.53 -1.45 5.11
C ILE A 157 -9.50 -1.12 3.98
N ARG A 158 -10.44 -0.19 4.20
CA ARG A 158 -11.58 0.07 3.28
C ARG A 158 -11.19 0.53 1.87
N TRP A 159 -10.05 1.20 1.71
CA TRP A 159 -9.59 1.69 0.42
C TRP A 159 -8.79 0.63 -0.39
N LEU A 160 -8.47 -0.51 0.21
CA LEU A 160 -7.67 -1.58 -0.37
C LEU A 160 -8.57 -2.77 -0.78
N PHE A 161 -8.45 -3.23 -2.02
CA PHE A 161 -9.16 -4.42 -2.49
C PHE A 161 -8.30 -5.67 -2.25
N VAL A 162 -8.74 -6.55 -1.34
CA VAL A 162 -8.02 -7.78 -1.01
C VAL A 162 -8.61 -8.95 -1.78
N ILE A 163 -7.76 -9.69 -2.49
CA ILE A 163 -8.17 -10.91 -3.20
C ILE A 163 -8.52 -12.02 -2.22
N ALA A 164 -9.63 -12.70 -2.49
CA ALA A 164 -10.07 -13.85 -1.73
C ALA A 164 -8.99 -14.93 -1.70
N ARG A 165 -8.78 -15.51 -0.52
CA ARG A 165 -7.82 -16.59 -0.23
C ARG A 165 -7.74 -17.64 -1.33
N ASN A 166 -8.87 -18.21 -1.72
CA ASN A 166 -8.92 -19.34 -2.65
C ASN A 166 -8.29 -19.02 -4.01
N SER A 167 -8.38 -17.78 -4.48
CA SER A 167 -7.77 -17.36 -5.74
C SER A 167 -6.25 -17.38 -5.66
N SER A 168 -5.67 -16.92 -4.54
CA SER A 168 -4.22 -16.93 -4.32
C SER A 168 -3.67 -18.32 -4.02
N PHE A 169 -4.46 -19.19 -3.39
CA PHE A 169 -4.03 -20.54 -2.99
C PHE A 169 -3.85 -21.51 -4.17
N THR A 170 -4.33 -21.14 -5.37
CA THR A 170 -4.05 -21.89 -6.61
C THR A 170 -2.55 -21.96 -6.94
N TYR A 171 -1.76 -21.00 -6.44
CA TYR A 171 -0.31 -20.93 -6.62
C TYR A 171 0.48 -21.70 -5.56
N LYS A 172 -0.18 -22.40 -4.63
CA LYS A 172 0.49 -23.15 -3.57
C LYS A 172 1.40 -24.23 -4.15
N GLY A 173 2.63 -24.30 -3.65
CA GLY A 173 3.64 -25.26 -4.11
C GLY A 173 4.21 -24.99 -5.50
N GLN A 174 3.88 -23.85 -6.11
CA GLN A 174 4.38 -23.45 -7.43
C GLN A 174 5.44 -22.36 -7.30
N VAL A 175 6.47 -22.42 -8.14
CA VAL A 175 7.39 -21.31 -8.33
C VAL A 175 6.77 -20.39 -9.40
N VAL A 176 6.22 -19.26 -8.96
CA VAL A 176 5.53 -18.32 -9.85
C VAL A 176 6.17 -16.94 -9.84
N ASP A 177 6.26 -16.33 -11.02
CA ASP A 177 6.64 -14.93 -11.16
C ASP A 177 5.51 -14.04 -10.63
N VAL A 178 5.82 -13.17 -9.68
CA VAL A 178 4.87 -12.21 -9.09
C VAL A 178 4.19 -11.34 -10.15
N LYS A 179 4.87 -11.03 -11.26
CA LYS A 179 4.27 -10.29 -12.38
C LYS A 179 3.17 -11.07 -13.09
N ARG A 180 3.32 -12.40 -13.14
CA ARG A 180 2.31 -13.30 -13.70
C ARG A 180 1.09 -13.35 -12.78
N VAL A 181 1.31 -13.53 -11.47
CA VAL A 181 0.26 -13.50 -10.45
C VAL A 181 -0.53 -12.19 -10.52
N GLY A 182 0.15 -11.05 -10.61
CA GLY A 182 -0.49 -9.74 -10.74
C GLY A 182 -1.44 -9.63 -11.94
N ARG A 183 -1.04 -10.18 -13.10
CA ARG A 183 -1.87 -10.17 -14.31
C ARG A 183 -3.06 -11.14 -14.23
N GLU A 184 -2.84 -12.34 -13.72
CA GLU A 184 -3.86 -13.38 -13.64
C GLU A 184 -4.92 -13.05 -12.58
N LEU A 185 -4.51 -12.53 -11.42
CA LEU A 185 -5.42 -12.12 -10.35
C LEU A 185 -5.93 -10.68 -10.49
N GLY A 186 -5.41 -9.89 -11.44
CA GLY A 186 -5.77 -8.48 -11.59
C GLY A 186 -5.35 -7.60 -10.41
N VAL A 187 -4.24 -7.95 -9.75
CA VAL A 187 -3.74 -7.21 -8.59
C VAL A 187 -2.51 -6.38 -8.91
N ARG A 188 -2.43 -5.22 -8.25
CA ARG A 188 -1.24 -4.36 -8.33
C ARG A 188 -0.15 -4.81 -7.37
N TYR A 189 -0.53 -5.32 -6.22
CA TYR A 189 0.38 -5.67 -5.15
C TYR A 189 0.26 -7.14 -4.80
N VAL A 190 1.39 -7.75 -4.43
CA VAL A 190 1.44 -9.12 -3.94
C VAL A 190 2.22 -9.13 -2.64
N LEU A 191 1.66 -9.79 -1.63
CA LEU A 191 2.35 -10.13 -0.39
C LEU A 191 2.72 -11.61 -0.44
N GLU A 192 4.01 -11.89 -0.31
CA GLU A 192 4.53 -13.25 -0.20
C GLU A 192 5.38 -13.42 1.05
N GLY A 193 5.65 -14.65 1.43
CA GLY A 193 6.40 -14.91 2.63
C GLY A 193 6.87 -16.35 2.80
N SER A 194 7.58 -16.56 3.89
CA SER A 194 8.06 -17.88 4.25
C SER A 194 8.07 -18.06 5.77
N LEU A 195 7.95 -19.31 6.18
CA LEU A 195 8.04 -19.76 7.56
C LEU A 195 9.24 -20.68 7.70
N ARG A 196 10.00 -20.54 8.78
CA ARG A 196 11.02 -21.50 9.19
C ARG A 196 10.97 -21.74 10.68
N LYS A 197 10.85 -22.99 11.08
CA LYS A 197 11.01 -23.44 12.47
C LYS A 197 12.45 -23.85 12.73
N ALA A 198 12.97 -23.47 13.89
CA ALA A 198 14.22 -23.97 14.41
C ALA A 198 14.06 -24.21 15.92
N GLY A 199 14.01 -25.48 16.33
CA GLY A 199 13.71 -25.86 17.71
C GLY A 199 12.32 -25.38 18.15
N GLY A 200 12.24 -24.67 19.27
CA GLY A 200 11.02 -24.07 19.83
C GLY A 200 10.65 -22.69 19.26
N ARG A 201 11.35 -22.19 18.23
CA ARG A 201 11.12 -20.86 17.66
C ARG A 201 10.67 -20.91 16.21
N LEU A 202 9.76 -20.01 15.85
CA LEU A 202 9.31 -19.74 14.49
C LEU A 202 9.91 -18.43 14.00
N ARG A 203 10.36 -18.42 12.76
CA ARG A 203 10.76 -17.24 12.00
C ARG A 203 9.85 -17.10 10.81
N ILE A 204 9.21 -15.95 10.70
CA ILE A 204 8.32 -15.59 9.58
C ILE A 204 8.98 -14.46 8.81
N THR A 205 8.99 -14.54 7.49
CA THR A 205 9.41 -13.44 6.62
C THR A 205 8.25 -13.07 5.72
N ALA A 206 7.98 -11.78 5.55
CA ALA A 206 6.95 -11.28 4.64
C ALA A 206 7.51 -10.16 3.78
N GLN A 207 7.05 -10.07 2.54
CA GLN A 207 7.51 -9.08 1.56
C GLN A 207 6.35 -8.59 0.70
N LEU A 208 6.26 -7.27 0.55
CA LEU A 208 5.29 -6.58 -0.31
C LEU A 208 5.97 -6.19 -1.62
N ILE A 209 5.38 -6.60 -2.74
CA ILE A 209 5.93 -6.45 -4.08
C ILE A 209 4.92 -5.74 -4.98
N ASP A 210 5.38 -4.78 -5.78
CA ASP A 210 4.63 -4.22 -6.91
C ASP A 210 4.65 -5.22 -8.06
N ALA A 211 3.51 -5.85 -8.34
CA ALA A 211 3.38 -6.88 -9.35
C ALA A 211 3.45 -6.33 -10.79
N THR A 212 3.46 -5.01 -10.99
CA THR A 212 3.59 -4.43 -12.33
C THR A 212 5.04 -4.39 -12.81
N ASN A 213 5.99 -4.13 -11.90
CA ASN A 213 7.40 -3.94 -12.22
C ASN A 213 8.34 -4.90 -11.46
N GLY A 214 7.85 -5.60 -10.43
CA GLY A 214 8.61 -6.53 -9.59
C GLY A 214 9.40 -5.84 -8.47
N ALA A 215 9.13 -4.57 -8.18
CA ALA A 215 9.85 -3.83 -7.15
C ALA A 215 9.39 -4.28 -5.75
N HIS A 216 10.36 -4.59 -4.88
CA HIS A 216 10.10 -4.84 -3.47
C HIS A 216 9.85 -3.50 -2.77
N LEU A 217 8.64 -3.32 -2.26
CA LEU A 217 8.22 -2.10 -1.56
C LEU A 217 8.54 -2.18 -0.07
N TRP A 218 8.46 -3.39 0.49
CA TRP A 218 8.74 -3.65 1.90
C TRP A 218 9.11 -5.12 2.10
N ALA A 219 9.95 -5.39 3.09
CA ALA A 219 10.26 -6.72 3.56
C ALA A 219 10.59 -6.67 5.06
N ASP A 220 10.15 -7.66 5.81
CA ASP A 220 10.50 -7.77 7.23
C ASP A 220 10.49 -9.21 7.74
N ARG A 221 11.00 -9.37 8.95
CA ARG A 221 11.09 -10.64 9.65
C ARG A 221 10.49 -10.53 11.05
N PHE A 222 9.71 -11.55 11.40
CA PHE A 222 9.10 -11.73 12.71
C PHE A 222 9.63 -13.02 13.34
N GLU A 223 9.76 -13.03 14.66
CA GLU A 223 10.20 -14.21 15.42
C GLU A 223 9.31 -14.39 16.65
N GLY A 224 9.01 -15.64 16.99
CA GLY A 224 8.21 -15.98 18.16
C GLY A 224 8.37 -17.41 18.62
N SER A 225 7.74 -17.73 19.76
CA SER A 225 7.72 -19.06 20.37
C SER A 225 6.64 -19.95 19.74
N LEU A 226 6.87 -21.26 19.74
CA LEU A 226 5.86 -22.28 19.40
C LEU A 226 4.86 -22.55 20.54
N GLU A 227 5.11 -22.04 21.72
CA GLU A 227 4.20 -22.22 22.86
C GLU A 227 2.98 -21.28 22.74
N ASP A 228 3.18 -20.11 22.11
CA ASP A 228 2.18 -19.04 21.96
C ASP A 228 1.80 -18.81 20.47
N VAL A 229 1.62 -19.90 19.72
CA VAL A 229 1.48 -19.88 18.25
C VAL A 229 0.32 -19.01 17.76
N PHE A 230 -0.83 -19.07 18.44
CA PHE A 230 -2.00 -18.27 18.08
C PHE A 230 -1.76 -16.78 18.36
N GLU A 231 -1.15 -16.44 19.49
CA GLU A 231 -0.80 -15.05 19.80
C GLU A 231 0.24 -14.51 18.81
N LEU A 232 1.23 -15.34 18.43
CA LEU A 232 2.20 -14.99 17.40
C LEU A 232 1.51 -14.72 16.06
N GLN A 233 0.51 -15.53 15.68
CA GLN A 233 -0.25 -15.34 14.46
C GLN A 233 -1.01 -14.02 14.44
N ASP A 234 -1.77 -13.73 15.48
CA ASP A 234 -2.53 -12.48 15.60
C ASP A 234 -1.61 -11.26 15.56
N ASN A 235 -0.49 -11.32 16.29
CA ASN A 235 0.49 -10.23 16.35
C ASN A 235 1.18 -9.99 15.00
N VAL A 236 1.55 -11.06 14.29
CA VAL A 236 2.19 -10.94 12.96
C VAL A 236 1.20 -10.36 11.96
N ALA A 237 -0.03 -10.85 11.90
CA ALA A 237 -1.03 -10.33 10.98
C ALA A 237 -1.36 -8.86 11.24
N ALA A 238 -1.53 -8.48 12.51
CA ALA A 238 -1.76 -7.09 12.89
C ALA A 238 -0.58 -6.18 12.51
N SER A 239 0.66 -6.62 12.78
CA SER A 239 1.86 -5.87 12.41
C SER A 239 2.05 -5.75 10.90
N VAL A 240 1.83 -6.83 10.15
CA VAL A 240 1.89 -6.84 8.68
C VAL A 240 0.88 -5.83 8.11
N ALA A 241 -0.37 -5.86 8.55
CA ALA A 241 -1.38 -4.91 8.10
C ALA A 241 -1.02 -3.45 8.47
N GLY A 242 -0.54 -3.22 9.69
CA GLY A 242 -0.16 -1.89 10.19
C GLY A 242 1.06 -1.26 9.48
N VAL A 243 1.94 -2.08 8.90
CA VAL A 243 3.10 -1.62 8.13
C VAL A 243 2.82 -1.54 6.62
N ILE A 244 2.00 -2.45 6.09
CA ILE A 244 1.65 -2.47 4.66
C ILE A 244 0.80 -1.28 4.27
N GLU A 245 -0.16 -0.85 5.10
CA GLU A 245 -1.05 0.26 4.74
C GLU A 245 -0.29 1.55 4.39
N PRO A 246 0.64 2.07 5.23
CA PRO A 246 1.46 3.22 4.87
C PRO A 246 2.36 3.00 3.66
N ALA A 247 2.94 1.79 3.50
CA ALA A 247 3.81 1.48 2.37
C ALA A 247 3.05 1.53 1.03
N LEU A 248 1.83 1.00 1.02
CA LEU A 248 0.94 1.07 -0.14
C LEU A 248 0.53 2.51 -0.45
N GLN A 249 0.17 3.31 0.56
CA GLN A 249 -0.16 4.73 0.35
C GLN A 249 1.01 5.49 -0.27
N ALA A 250 2.25 5.25 0.20
CA ALA A 250 3.44 5.88 -0.36
C ALA A 250 3.68 5.47 -1.83
N ALA A 251 3.51 4.19 -2.15
CA ALA A 251 3.64 3.69 -3.52
C ALA A 251 2.56 4.26 -4.45
N GLU A 252 1.31 4.34 -3.99
CA GLU A 252 0.21 4.93 -4.74
C GLU A 252 0.39 6.44 -4.95
N ALA A 253 0.86 7.15 -3.92
CA ALA A 253 1.10 8.57 -4.00
C ALA A 253 2.28 8.92 -4.94
N ALA A 254 3.35 8.10 -4.96
CA ALA A 254 4.44 8.23 -5.93
C ALA A 254 3.96 8.00 -7.38
N ARG A 255 3.09 7.01 -7.59
CA ARG A 255 2.43 6.75 -8.88
C ARG A 255 1.54 7.92 -9.30
N SER A 256 0.78 8.47 -8.36
CA SER A 256 -0.09 9.63 -8.58
C SER A 256 0.72 10.88 -8.96
N ALA A 257 1.84 11.12 -8.30
CA ALA A 257 2.73 12.25 -8.59
C ALA A 257 3.35 12.20 -10.00
N ALA A 258 3.48 11.02 -10.61
CA ALA A 258 3.95 10.88 -11.99
C ALA A 258 2.88 11.22 -13.04
N ARG A 259 1.61 11.42 -12.64
CA ARG A 259 0.52 11.80 -13.54
C ARG A 259 0.34 13.31 -13.61
N PRO A 260 -0.10 13.86 -14.76
CA PRO A 260 -0.49 15.27 -14.86
C PRO A 260 -1.57 15.64 -13.84
N THR A 261 -1.49 16.83 -13.26
CA THR A 261 -2.44 17.30 -12.23
C THR A 261 -3.87 17.51 -12.74
N THR A 262 -4.08 17.53 -14.05
CA THR A 262 -5.37 17.71 -14.70
C THR A 262 -6.22 16.43 -14.77
N ASP A 263 -5.68 15.27 -14.36
CA ASP A 263 -6.34 13.95 -14.41
C ASP A 263 -6.41 13.28 -13.02
N LEU A 264 -6.39 14.07 -11.94
CA LEU A 264 -6.43 13.53 -10.58
C LEU A 264 -7.89 13.31 -10.14
N GLY A 265 -8.19 12.10 -9.68
CA GLY A 265 -9.41 11.84 -8.92
C GLY A 265 -9.29 12.29 -7.46
N ALA A 266 -10.40 12.22 -6.70
CA ALA A 266 -10.40 12.57 -5.28
C ALA A 266 -9.37 11.78 -4.45
N TYR A 267 -9.20 10.48 -4.74
CA TYR A 267 -8.21 9.62 -4.10
C TYR A 267 -6.76 10.07 -4.37
N ASP A 268 -6.47 10.43 -5.62
CA ASP A 268 -5.14 10.88 -6.04
C ASP A 268 -4.75 12.19 -5.34
N SER A 269 -5.66 13.17 -5.32
CA SER A 269 -5.44 14.44 -4.62
C SER A 269 -5.24 14.24 -3.11
N TYR A 270 -6.01 13.35 -2.49
CA TYR A 270 -5.84 12.98 -1.09
C TYR A 270 -4.47 12.34 -0.79
N LEU A 271 -4.04 11.38 -1.62
CA LEU A 271 -2.74 10.74 -1.46
C LEU A 271 -1.57 11.73 -1.56
N ARG A 272 -1.65 12.68 -2.50
CA ARG A 272 -0.66 13.74 -2.63
C ARG A 272 -0.64 14.66 -1.40
N ALA A 273 -1.81 14.98 -0.86
CA ALA A 273 -1.90 15.75 0.38
C ALA A 273 -1.21 15.04 1.55
N LEU A 274 -1.33 13.70 1.66
CA LEU A 274 -0.65 12.93 2.71
C LEU A 274 0.87 13.12 2.64
N ILE A 275 1.47 13.03 1.45
CA ILE A 275 2.91 13.24 1.28
C ILE A 275 3.30 14.68 1.67
N VAL A 276 2.62 15.66 1.10
CA VAL A 276 2.98 17.08 1.21
C VAL A 276 2.86 17.58 2.64
N PHE A 277 1.95 17.03 3.45
CA PHE A 277 1.73 17.44 4.84
C PHE A 277 2.95 17.28 5.77
N HIS A 278 3.86 16.34 5.47
CA HIS A 278 4.86 15.85 6.43
C HIS A 278 5.95 16.83 6.89
N PRO A 279 6.44 17.79 6.09
CA PRO A 279 7.38 18.80 6.58
C PRO A 279 6.83 19.65 7.73
N MET A 280 5.51 19.60 8.00
CA MET A 280 4.80 20.31 9.07
C MET A 280 5.15 21.80 9.08
N THR A 281 5.13 22.44 7.91
CA THR A 281 5.31 23.88 7.77
C THR A 281 3.98 24.54 7.35
N ARG A 282 3.85 25.85 7.59
CA ARG A 282 2.66 26.62 7.15
C ARG A 282 2.37 26.45 5.66
N ALA A 283 3.42 26.48 4.82
CA ALA A 283 3.29 26.33 3.38
C ALA A 283 2.84 24.91 3.00
N ALA A 284 3.49 23.87 3.56
CA ALA A 284 3.18 22.47 3.29
C ALA A 284 1.74 22.10 3.72
N VAL A 285 1.30 22.53 4.90
CA VAL A 285 -0.08 22.28 5.37
C VAL A 285 -1.11 23.05 4.53
N GLY A 286 -0.77 24.26 4.07
CA GLY A 286 -1.61 25.01 3.13
C GLY A 286 -1.74 24.34 1.76
N GLU A 287 -0.64 23.82 1.21
CA GLU A 287 -0.65 23.06 -0.05
C GLU A 287 -1.45 21.77 0.07
N ALA A 288 -1.26 21.03 1.18
CA ALA A 288 -2.06 19.84 1.47
C ALA A 288 -3.57 20.17 1.57
N LEU A 289 -3.93 21.28 2.24
CA LEU A 289 -5.32 21.73 2.32
C LEU A 289 -5.92 22.02 0.92
N GLY A 290 -5.18 22.69 0.03
CA GLY A 290 -5.64 22.94 -1.34
C GLY A 290 -5.87 21.66 -2.15
N LEU A 291 -5.03 20.64 -2.00
CA LEU A 291 -5.23 19.32 -2.62
C LEU A 291 -6.47 18.61 -2.05
N LEU A 292 -6.73 18.76 -0.75
CA LEU A 292 -7.91 18.17 -0.10
C LEU A 292 -9.19 18.87 -0.53
N GLU A 293 -9.17 20.19 -0.69
CA GLU A 293 -10.28 20.96 -1.25
C GLU A 293 -10.60 20.53 -2.70
N GLN A 294 -9.57 20.27 -3.51
CA GLN A 294 -9.76 19.66 -4.83
C GLN A 294 -10.42 18.29 -4.74
N ALA A 295 -9.96 17.42 -3.83
CA ALA A 295 -10.57 16.12 -3.62
C ALA A 295 -12.07 16.24 -3.23
N ILE A 296 -12.39 17.14 -2.30
CA ILE A 296 -13.75 17.43 -1.83
C ILE A 296 -14.62 18.05 -2.94
N SER A 297 -14.03 18.79 -3.89
CA SER A 297 -14.76 19.34 -5.02
C SER A 297 -15.16 18.28 -6.05
N ILE A 298 -14.39 17.19 -6.16
CA ILE A 298 -14.65 16.06 -7.06
C ILE A 298 -15.65 15.09 -6.42
N ASP A 299 -15.49 14.82 -5.12
CA ASP A 299 -16.38 13.98 -4.32
C ASP A 299 -16.65 14.65 -2.97
N HIS A 300 -17.84 15.25 -2.86
CA HIS A 300 -18.26 16.07 -1.72
C HIS A 300 -18.36 15.31 -0.40
N ASP A 301 -18.53 13.99 -0.47
CA ASP A 301 -18.67 13.10 0.68
C ASP A 301 -17.42 12.21 0.84
N TYR A 302 -16.28 12.65 0.29
CA TYR A 302 -15.02 11.91 0.43
C TYR A 302 -14.45 12.03 1.85
N GLY A 303 -14.94 11.17 2.75
CA GLY A 303 -14.66 11.14 4.19
C GLY A 303 -13.18 11.30 4.58
N PRO A 304 -12.23 10.57 3.95
CA PRO A 304 -10.81 10.73 4.24
C PRO A 304 -10.28 12.14 3.97
N ALA A 305 -10.71 12.78 2.87
CA ALA A 305 -10.30 14.15 2.57
C ALA A 305 -10.96 15.16 3.52
N LEU A 306 -12.23 14.99 3.86
CA LEU A 306 -12.93 15.82 4.85
C LEU A 306 -12.23 15.78 6.21
N ALA A 307 -11.95 14.57 6.72
CA ALA A 307 -11.27 14.40 8.01
C ALA A 307 -9.85 14.98 8.01
N PHE A 308 -9.13 14.85 6.89
CA PHE A 308 -7.77 15.36 6.82
C PHE A 308 -7.74 16.88 6.63
N ALA A 309 -8.67 17.46 5.86
CA ALA A 309 -8.83 18.92 5.74
C ALA A 309 -9.17 19.55 7.11
N ALA A 310 -10.03 18.89 7.88
CA ALA A 310 -10.32 19.27 9.26
C ALA A 310 -9.06 19.28 10.14
N ALA A 311 -8.19 18.27 9.99
CA ALA A 311 -6.91 18.22 10.69
C ALA A 311 -5.93 19.31 10.22
N CYS A 312 -5.92 19.68 8.94
CA CYS A 312 -5.13 20.82 8.44
C CYS A 312 -5.57 22.13 9.09
N HIS A 313 -6.87 22.44 9.09
CA HIS A 313 -7.41 23.61 9.80
C HIS A 313 -7.08 23.58 11.31
N MET A 314 -7.15 22.40 11.94
CA MET A 314 -6.71 22.22 13.32
C MET A 314 -5.24 22.63 13.53
N GLN A 315 -4.32 22.30 12.61
CA GLN A 315 -2.93 22.76 12.70
C GLN A 315 -2.81 24.27 12.53
N PHE A 316 -3.55 24.86 11.59
CA PHE A 316 -3.56 26.31 11.38
C PHE A 316 -3.95 27.07 12.65
N VAL A 317 -4.94 26.56 13.41
CA VAL A 317 -5.33 27.12 14.70
C VAL A 317 -4.26 26.85 15.77
N ASN A 318 -3.86 25.60 15.96
CA ASN A 318 -2.94 25.19 17.03
C ASN A 318 -1.56 25.87 16.94
N TYR A 319 -1.12 26.23 15.75
CA TYR A 319 0.17 26.90 15.54
C TYR A 319 0.06 28.39 15.24
N SER A 320 -1.14 28.97 15.38
CA SER A 320 -1.37 30.40 15.13
C SER A 320 -0.94 30.82 13.72
N TRP A 321 -1.17 29.95 12.72
CA TRP A 321 -0.91 30.23 11.31
C TRP A 321 -2.13 30.81 10.59
N ALA A 322 -3.32 30.62 11.16
CA ALA A 322 -4.56 31.18 10.64
C ALA A 322 -4.59 32.70 10.78
N ALA A 323 -5.01 33.41 9.72
CA ALA A 323 -5.30 34.83 9.81
C ALA A 323 -6.56 35.10 10.65
N ASP A 324 -7.59 34.26 10.47
CA ASP A 324 -8.79 34.20 11.28
C ASP A 324 -8.88 32.83 11.97
N ALA A 325 -8.55 32.79 13.26
CA ALA A 325 -8.57 31.58 14.05
C ALA A 325 -9.99 31.06 14.34
N ALA A 326 -10.99 31.95 14.38
CA ALA A 326 -12.38 31.55 14.61
C ALA A 326 -12.94 30.86 13.36
N ALA A 327 -12.76 31.46 12.19
CA ALA A 327 -13.18 30.85 10.92
C ALA A 327 -12.46 29.51 10.67
N ALA A 328 -11.14 29.44 10.92
CA ALA A 328 -10.40 28.18 10.78
C ALA A 328 -10.88 27.09 11.74
N ARG A 329 -11.27 27.46 12.98
CA ARG A 329 -11.88 26.53 13.92
C ARG A 329 -13.22 26.03 13.40
N ASP A 330 -14.09 26.91 12.93
CA ASP A 330 -15.43 26.54 12.50
C ASP A 330 -15.37 25.64 11.26
N ASN A 331 -14.46 25.91 10.32
CA ASN A 331 -14.18 25.02 9.19
C ASN A 331 -13.69 23.64 9.66
N ALA A 332 -12.78 23.59 10.65
CA ALA A 332 -12.30 22.30 11.17
C ALA A 332 -13.43 21.47 11.79
N VAL A 333 -14.32 22.10 12.55
CA VAL A 333 -15.46 21.42 13.17
C VAL A 333 -16.48 20.97 12.14
N ASP A 334 -16.84 21.82 11.17
CA ASP A 334 -17.77 21.47 10.09
C ASP A 334 -17.26 20.27 9.27
N LEU A 335 -16.02 20.34 8.79
CA LEU A 335 -15.40 19.28 8.00
C LEU A 335 -15.30 17.97 8.79
N ALA A 336 -14.97 18.02 10.08
CA ALA A 336 -14.91 16.82 10.92
C ALA A 336 -16.30 16.19 11.13
N ARG A 337 -17.36 16.99 11.32
CA ARG A 337 -18.73 16.47 11.44
C ARG A 337 -19.22 15.87 10.13
N ARG A 338 -18.96 16.53 9.00
CA ARG A 338 -19.26 15.98 7.67
C ARG A 338 -18.48 14.69 7.41
N ALA A 339 -17.22 14.62 7.82
CA ALA A 339 -16.43 13.40 7.73
C ALA A 339 -17.07 12.23 8.50
N LEU A 340 -17.59 12.47 9.71
CA LEU A 340 -18.34 11.45 10.47
C LEU A 340 -19.67 11.06 9.82
N GLN A 341 -20.37 11.99 9.17
CA GLN A 341 -21.59 11.67 8.44
C GLN A 341 -21.30 10.81 7.20
N ALA A 342 -20.20 11.13 6.50
CA ALA A 342 -19.75 10.41 5.32
C ALA A 342 -18.91 9.16 5.63
N SER A 343 -18.55 8.90 6.88
CA SER A 343 -17.59 7.85 7.23
C SER A 343 -18.11 6.45 6.95
N GLY A 344 -19.43 6.25 7.01
CA GLY A 344 -20.00 4.92 7.27
C GLY A 344 -19.25 4.28 8.46
N ASP A 345 -18.68 3.10 8.24
CA ASP A 345 -17.82 2.38 9.19
C ASP A 345 -16.33 2.42 8.79
N ASP A 346 -15.84 3.53 8.22
CA ASP A 346 -14.40 3.73 7.97
C ASP A 346 -13.67 4.11 9.29
N PRO A 347 -12.80 3.22 9.83
CA PRO A 347 -12.17 3.45 11.13
C PRO A 347 -11.21 4.63 11.14
N GLY A 348 -10.52 4.88 10.02
CA GLY A 348 -9.54 5.95 9.90
C GLY A 348 -10.21 7.32 9.90
N VAL A 349 -11.34 7.44 9.21
CA VAL A 349 -12.17 8.66 9.18
C VAL A 349 -12.76 8.93 10.56
N ILE A 350 -13.37 7.93 11.19
CA ILE A 350 -13.98 8.07 12.52
C ILE A 350 -12.94 8.55 13.54
N ALA A 351 -11.79 7.86 13.63
CA ALA A 351 -10.78 8.19 14.62
C ALA A 351 -10.14 9.57 14.39
N SER A 352 -9.92 9.95 13.13
CA SER A 352 -9.32 11.24 12.78
C SER A 352 -10.27 12.41 13.03
N ALA A 353 -11.55 12.27 12.67
CA ALA A 353 -12.56 13.29 12.92
C ALA A 353 -12.82 13.47 14.43
N ALA A 354 -12.92 12.37 15.19
CA ALA A 354 -13.08 12.40 16.64
C ALA A 354 -11.94 13.15 17.33
N LYS A 355 -10.69 12.97 16.88
CA LYS A 355 -9.55 13.76 17.39
C LYS A 355 -9.75 15.26 17.19
N VAL A 356 -10.12 15.69 15.98
CA VAL A 356 -10.29 17.13 15.66
C VAL A 356 -11.41 17.74 16.51
N LEU A 357 -12.55 17.05 16.60
CA LEU A 357 -13.69 17.45 17.42
C LEU A 357 -13.31 17.56 18.90
N ALA A 358 -12.57 16.59 19.43
CA ALA A 358 -12.04 16.62 20.79
C ALA A 358 -11.05 17.78 21.02
N VAL A 359 -10.32 18.25 20.02
CA VAL A 359 -9.48 19.44 20.18
C VAL A 359 -10.34 20.71 20.30
N PHE A 360 -11.47 20.79 19.59
CA PHE A 360 -12.29 21.99 19.52
C PHE A 360 -13.44 22.09 20.53
N GLY A 361 -13.48 21.18 21.50
CA GLY A 361 -14.30 21.29 22.70
C GLY A 361 -15.46 20.30 22.79
N GLU A 362 -15.63 19.40 21.81
CA GLU A 362 -16.66 18.35 21.87
C GLU A 362 -16.43 17.41 23.06
N ASP A 363 -17.47 16.74 23.54
CA ASP A 363 -17.38 15.89 24.73
C ASP A 363 -16.27 14.82 24.58
N ILE A 364 -15.30 14.83 25.51
CA ILE A 364 -14.09 14.00 25.34
C ILE A 364 -14.40 12.52 25.52
N ASP A 365 -15.34 12.17 26.40
CA ASP A 365 -15.73 10.79 26.63
C ASP A 365 -16.42 10.20 25.39
N THR A 366 -17.28 10.99 24.73
CA THR A 366 -17.90 10.63 23.45
C THR A 366 -16.85 10.45 22.36
N MET A 367 -15.88 11.37 22.23
CA MET A 367 -14.82 11.25 21.23
C MET A 367 -13.92 10.04 21.48
N MET A 368 -13.65 9.74 22.76
CA MET A 368 -12.93 8.52 23.17
C MET A 368 -13.69 7.26 22.77
N ALA A 369 -15.01 7.20 23.00
CA ALA A 369 -15.84 6.07 22.60
C ALA A 369 -15.86 5.87 21.07
N LEU A 370 -15.87 6.94 20.27
CA LEU A 370 -15.77 6.85 18.81
C LEU A 370 -14.44 6.26 18.35
N VAL A 371 -13.32 6.67 18.96
CA VAL A 371 -12.00 6.10 18.64
C VAL A 371 -11.92 4.64 19.08
N ASP A 372 -12.46 4.31 20.25
CA ASP A 372 -12.49 2.92 20.75
C ASP A 372 -13.32 2.04 19.80
N HIS A 373 -14.45 2.54 19.29
CA HIS A 373 -15.25 1.86 18.26
C HIS A 373 -14.47 1.67 16.96
N ALA A 374 -13.79 2.71 16.46
CA ALA A 374 -12.93 2.58 15.28
C ALA A 374 -11.86 1.48 15.45
N LEU A 375 -11.28 1.36 16.64
CA LEU A 375 -10.32 0.31 16.95
C LEU A 375 -10.94 -1.10 17.02
N THR A 376 -12.23 -1.23 17.38
CA THR A 376 -12.93 -2.52 17.25
C THR A 376 -13.11 -2.92 15.78
N LEU A 377 -13.29 -1.96 14.87
CA LEU A 377 -13.43 -2.20 13.43
C LEU A 377 -12.09 -2.51 12.76
N ASN A 378 -11.02 -1.83 13.16
CA ASN A 378 -9.66 -2.09 12.68
C ASN A 378 -8.61 -1.99 13.80
N PRO A 379 -8.31 -3.12 14.49
CA PRO A 379 -7.31 -3.16 15.55
C PRO A 379 -5.87 -3.04 15.03
N SER A 380 -5.65 -3.18 13.72
CA SER A 380 -4.33 -3.01 13.08
C SER A 380 -4.02 -1.55 12.74
N SER A 381 -4.93 -0.62 13.00
CA SER A 381 -4.77 0.80 12.67
C SER A 381 -3.80 1.50 13.62
N ALA A 382 -2.52 1.60 13.24
CA ALA A 382 -1.52 2.30 14.04
C ALA A 382 -1.92 3.77 14.32
N ILE A 383 -2.52 4.45 13.35
CA ILE A 383 -3.01 5.83 13.53
C ILE A 383 -4.20 5.92 14.49
N GLY A 384 -5.09 4.91 14.50
CA GLY A 384 -6.19 4.82 15.46
C GLY A 384 -5.69 4.71 16.90
N TRP A 385 -4.68 3.88 17.16
CA TRP A 385 -4.07 3.74 18.47
C TRP A 385 -3.36 5.02 18.92
N TYR A 386 -2.70 5.73 18.00
CA TYR A 386 -2.14 7.06 18.25
C TYR A 386 -3.23 8.05 18.66
N HIS A 387 -4.34 8.12 17.93
CA HIS A 387 -5.46 9.01 18.27
C HIS A 387 -6.05 8.64 19.64
N SER A 388 -6.18 7.35 19.97
CA SER A 388 -6.67 6.90 21.28
C SER A 388 -5.75 7.33 22.41
N GLY A 389 -4.43 7.15 22.25
CA GLY A 389 -3.42 7.65 23.19
C GLY A 389 -3.49 9.16 23.36
N PHE A 390 -3.59 9.91 22.25
CA PHE A 390 -3.74 11.36 22.28
C PHE A 390 -4.98 11.81 23.06
N LEU A 391 -6.15 11.20 22.81
CA LEU A 391 -7.38 11.53 23.55
C LEU A 391 -7.26 11.22 25.04
N ARG A 392 -6.66 10.08 25.42
CA ARG A 392 -6.44 9.74 26.83
C ARG A 392 -5.48 10.71 27.52
N MET A 393 -4.45 11.18 26.82
CA MET A 393 -3.57 12.25 27.32
C MET A 393 -4.36 13.54 27.56
N MET A 394 -5.18 13.97 26.60
CA MET A 394 -6.03 15.17 26.75
C MET A 394 -7.02 15.06 27.91
N ALA A 395 -7.56 13.86 28.13
CA ALA A 395 -8.49 13.52 29.22
C ALA A 395 -7.80 13.40 30.60
N GLY A 396 -6.48 13.59 30.67
CA GLY A 396 -5.73 13.51 31.91
C GLY A 396 -5.44 12.08 32.38
N LYS A 397 -5.39 11.11 31.46
CA LYS A 397 -5.08 9.70 31.71
C LYS A 397 -3.72 9.34 31.08
N PRO A 398 -2.58 9.88 31.57
CA PRO A 398 -1.28 9.79 30.90
C PRO A 398 -0.71 8.36 30.83
N ASP A 399 -0.88 7.52 31.85
CA ASP A 399 -0.37 6.14 31.80
C ASP A 399 -1.07 5.33 30.71
N ARG A 400 -2.41 5.42 30.66
CA ARG A 400 -3.18 4.78 29.60
C ARG A 400 -2.83 5.33 28.22
N ALA A 401 -2.52 6.62 28.12
CA ALA A 401 -2.08 7.22 26.87
C ALA A 401 -0.75 6.65 26.36
N ILE A 402 0.21 6.37 27.26
CA ILE A 402 1.49 5.75 26.94
C ILE A 402 1.27 4.33 26.40
N GLU A 403 0.52 3.50 27.12
CA GLU A 403 0.23 2.12 26.71
C GLU A 403 -0.34 2.04 25.29
N LEU A 404 -1.31 2.90 24.98
CA LEU A 404 -1.98 2.96 23.67
C LEU A 404 -1.05 3.49 22.57
N ALA A 405 -0.27 4.53 22.87
CA ALA A 405 0.71 5.07 21.92
C ALA A 405 1.84 4.07 21.63
N GLU A 406 2.22 3.22 22.59
CA GLU A 406 3.19 2.15 22.37
C GLU A 406 2.65 1.03 21.47
N VAL A 407 1.34 0.73 21.51
CA VAL A 407 0.70 -0.17 20.54
C VAL A 407 0.87 0.39 19.12
N SER A 408 0.63 1.70 18.94
CA SER A 408 0.84 2.38 17.67
C SER A 408 2.28 2.22 17.14
N LEU A 409 3.29 2.41 18.01
CA LEU A 409 4.70 2.22 17.65
C LEU A 409 5.01 0.79 17.24
N ARG A 410 4.44 -0.22 17.93
CA ARG A 410 4.66 -1.63 17.59
C ARG A 410 4.04 -2.01 16.24
N LEU A 411 2.88 -1.44 15.91
CA LEU A 411 2.19 -1.70 14.65
C LEU A 411 2.84 -1.01 13.45
N SER A 412 3.53 0.12 13.64
CA SER A 412 4.19 0.84 12.55
C SER A 412 5.54 1.44 12.97
N PRO A 413 6.55 0.61 13.32
CA PRO A 413 7.81 1.08 13.90
C PRO A 413 8.70 1.85 12.93
N ARG A 414 8.46 1.71 11.62
CA ARG A 414 9.23 2.39 10.56
C ARG A 414 8.49 3.57 9.92
N ALA A 415 7.26 3.85 10.35
CA ALA A 415 6.55 5.05 9.92
C ALA A 415 7.16 6.29 10.60
N ARG A 416 6.77 7.48 10.15
CA ARG A 416 7.11 8.73 10.85
C ARG A 416 6.40 8.78 12.20
N ILE A 417 7.15 8.55 13.28
CA ILE A 417 6.61 8.33 14.64
C ILE A 417 6.78 9.54 15.58
N GLY A 418 7.24 10.69 15.08
CA GLY A 418 7.47 11.90 15.90
C GLY A 418 6.24 12.38 16.69
N ALA A 419 5.05 12.30 16.10
CA ALA A 419 3.80 12.63 16.80
C ALA A 419 3.48 11.64 17.93
N VAL A 420 3.77 10.36 17.74
CA VAL A 420 3.56 9.31 18.74
C VAL A 420 4.53 9.49 19.91
N HIS A 421 5.80 9.77 19.61
CA HIS A 421 6.79 10.13 20.64
C HIS A 421 6.42 11.39 21.40
N THR A 422 5.78 12.37 20.75
CA THR A 422 5.26 13.57 21.42
C THR A 422 4.17 13.21 22.43
N VAL A 423 3.24 12.31 22.09
CA VAL A 423 2.18 11.87 23.03
C VAL A 423 2.78 11.14 24.23
N ILE A 424 3.72 10.22 24.01
CA ILE A 424 4.40 9.48 25.10
C ILE A 424 5.19 10.45 25.99
N GLY A 425 5.99 11.33 25.38
CA GLY A 425 6.81 12.31 26.10
C GLY A 425 5.98 13.32 26.89
N ALA A 426 4.90 13.83 26.30
CA ALA A 426 3.95 14.68 26.99
C ALA A 426 3.27 13.94 28.15
N SER A 427 2.89 12.68 27.97
CA SER A 427 2.26 11.88 29.03
C SER A 427 3.20 11.61 30.21
N HIS A 428 4.49 11.32 29.95
CA HIS A 428 5.50 11.25 31.01
C HIS A 428 5.65 12.60 31.73
N PHE A 429 5.71 13.72 30.99
CA PHE A 429 5.79 15.06 31.57
C PHE A 429 4.60 15.34 32.50
N LEU A 430 3.38 15.03 32.05
CA LEU A 430 2.15 15.19 32.84
C LEU A 430 2.14 14.32 34.10
N SER A 431 2.85 13.18 34.06
CA SER A 431 3.08 12.30 35.21
C SER A 431 4.30 12.71 36.06
N ARG A 432 4.94 13.86 35.77
CA ARG A 432 6.18 14.35 36.40
C ARG A 432 7.39 13.42 36.27
N ARG A 433 7.38 12.52 35.28
CA ARG A 433 8.49 11.65 34.88
C ARG A 433 9.38 12.38 33.87
N PHE A 434 10.09 13.40 34.33
CA PHE A 434 10.74 14.37 33.45
C PHE A 434 11.92 13.80 32.64
N ASP A 435 12.67 12.83 33.19
CA ASP A 435 13.77 12.18 32.46
C ASP A 435 13.26 11.31 31.30
N GLU A 436 12.20 10.52 31.54
CA GLU A 436 11.54 9.72 30.51
C GLU A 436 10.85 10.60 29.46
N ALA A 437 10.23 11.69 29.90
CA ALA A 437 9.66 12.70 29.02
C ALA A 437 10.72 13.29 28.09
N ARG A 438 11.86 13.73 28.65
CA ARG A 438 12.99 14.27 27.88
C ARG A 438 13.43 13.31 26.79
N ALA A 439 13.64 12.03 27.12
CA ALA A 439 14.11 11.03 26.17
C ALA A 439 13.17 10.89 24.97
N LYS A 440 11.86 10.84 25.19
CA LYS A 440 10.88 10.71 24.10
C LYS A 440 10.69 12.01 23.30
N LEU A 441 10.76 13.16 23.95
CA LEU A 441 10.61 14.46 23.28
C LEU A 441 11.79 14.79 22.37
N LEU A 442 13.00 14.36 22.71
CA LEU A 442 14.16 14.48 21.83
C LEU A 442 13.99 13.67 20.54
N LEU A 443 13.55 12.41 20.65
CA LEU A 443 13.22 11.58 19.47
C LEU A 443 12.13 12.23 18.60
N ALA A 444 11.10 12.82 19.23
CA ALA A 444 10.06 13.54 18.50
C ALA A 444 10.61 14.75 17.71
N MET A 445 11.58 15.47 18.26
CA MET A 445 12.22 16.61 17.60
C MET A 445 13.16 16.20 16.46
N GLU A 446 13.81 15.04 16.57
CA GLU A 446 14.63 14.48 15.49
C GLU A 446 13.76 14.06 14.30
N GLU A 447 12.65 13.35 14.58
CA GLU A 447 11.70 12.87 13.57
C GLU A 447 10.87 13.97 12.92
N THR A 448 10.52 15.03 13.65
CA THR A 448 9.72 16.14 13.11
C THR A 448 10.23 17.50 13.61
N PRO A 449 11.34 18.01 13.02
CA PRO A 449 12.02 19.20 13.52
C PRO A 449 11.18 20.48 13.54
N ASN A 450 10.19 20.59 12.66
CA ASN A 450 9.31 21.77 12.56
C ASN A 450 8.05 21.67 13.41
N PHE A 451 7.88 20.61 14.20
CA PHE A 451 6.70 20.43 15.05
C PHE A 451 6.89 21.15 16.40
N PRO A 452 6.13 22.22 16.71
CA PRO A 452 6.40 23.06 17.90
C PRO A 452 6.11 22.41 19.25
N VAL A 453 5.18 21.46 19.31
CA VAL A 453 4.69 20.87 20.57
C VAL A 453 5.79 20.16 21.37
N PRO A 454 6.63 19.28 20.80
CA PRO A 454 7.68 18.62 21.57
C PRO A 454 8.70 19.60 22.16
N TYR A 455 9.04 20.70 21.47
CA TYR A 455 9.91 21.75 22.01
C TYR A 455 9.32 22.41 23.25
N ARG A 456 8.01 22.71 23.24
CA ARG A 456 7.34 23.33 24.39
C ARG A 456 7.37 22.43 25.61
N TYR A 457 7.06 21.14 25.43
CA TYR A 457 7.15 20.18 26.52
C TYR A 457 8.60 20.00 26.99
N LEU A 458 9.57 19.96 26.08
CA LEU A 458 10.98 19.77 26.43
C LEU A 458 11.55 20.97 27.21
N ALA A 459 11.22 22.19 26.81
CA ALA A 459 11.59 23.39 27.54
C ALA A 459 10.99 23.39 28.96
N ALA A 460 9.70 23.04 29.07
CA ALA A 460 9.03 22.89 30.36
C ALA A 460 9.64 21.76 31.22
N CYS A 461 10.03 20.63 30.62
CA CYS A 461 10.76 19.55 31.30
C CYS A 461 12.05 20.08 31.91
N TYR A 462 12.90 20.76 31.11
CA TYR A 462 14.17 21.28 31.57
C TYR A 462 13.99 22.30 32.70
N ALA A 463 13.00 23.18 32.60
CA ALA A 463 12.70 24.15 33.64
C ALA A 463 12.33 23.48 34.98
N HIS A 464 11.44 22.48 34.97
CA HIS A 464 11.07 21.72 36.18
C HIS A 464 12.20 20.87 36.74
N MET A 465 13.21 20.53 35.93
CA MET A 465 14.45 19.88 36.36
C MET A 465 15.52 20.85 36.87
N GLY A 466 15.26 22.16 36.89
CA GLY A 466 16.25 23.19 37.25
C GLY A 466 17.33 23.44 36.20
N ARG A 467 17.18 22.88 34.99
CA ARG A 467 18.15 22.97 33.88
C ARG A 467 17.79 24.13 32.94
N LEU A 468 17.72 25.34 33.48
CA LEU A 468 17.16 26.51 32.79
C LEU A 468 17.89 26.86 31.49
N ASP A 469 19.22 26.74 31.45
CA ASP A 469 19.99 27.05 30.23
C ASP A 469 19.59 26.14 29.06
N GLN A 470 19.43 24.85 29.31
CA GLN A 470 18.94 23.90 28.30
C GLN A 470 17.49 24.22 27.89
N GLY A 471 16.66 24.66 28.84
CA GLY A 471 15.31 25.16 28.56
C GLY A 471 15.31 26.35 27.60
N ARG A 472 16.17 27.35 27.86
CA ARG A 472 16.32 28.55 27.03
C ARG A 472 16.85 28.24 25.63
N ASP A 473 17.77 27.29 25.49
CA ASP A 473 18.24 26.81 24.19
C ASP A 473 17.10 26.22 23.37
N VAL A 474 16.26 25.40 24.00
CA VAL A 474 15.07 24.82 23.36
C VAL A 474 14.06 25.91 22.97
N ILE A 475 13.83 26.91 23.82
CA ILE A 475 12.98 28.07 23.50
C ILE A 475 13.54 28.86 22.32
N THR A 476 14.85 29.07 22.26
CA THR A 476 15.51 29.76 21.15
C THR A 476 15.28 29.03 19.84
N ARG A 477 15.42 27.70 19.84
CA ARG A 477 15.09 26.87 18.67
C ARG A 477 13.59 26.86 18.35
N LEU A 478 12.72 26.91 19.35
CA LEU A 478 11.27 27.02 19.12
C LEU A 478 10.88 28.35 18.46
N ARG A 479 11.54 29.46 18.82
CA ARG A 479 11.29 30.79 18.24
C ARG A 479 11.63 30.88 16.76
N SER A 480 12.55 30.05 16.24
CA SER A 480 12.81 29.97 14.80
C SER A 480 11.72 29.22 14.03
N ILE A 481 10.86 28.45 14.73
CA ILE A 481 9.77 27.67 14.14
C ILE A 481 8.44 28.42 14.25
N THR A 482 8.16 29.04 15.40
CA THR A 482 6.92 29.76 15.66
C THR A 482 7.12 30.95 16.58
N PRO A 483 6.45 32.09 16.31
CA PRO A 483 6.45 33.23 17.23
C PRO A 483 5.65 32.96 18.52
N ALA A 484 4.72 32.00 18.49
CA ALA A 484 3.85 31.68 19.62
C ALA A 484 4.49 30.63 20.55
N VAL A 485 5.45 31.05 21.38
CA VAL A 485 6.13 30.16 22.34
C VAL A 485 5.13 29.57 23.34
N ILE A 486 4.39 30.43 24.04
CA ILE A 486 3.24 30.04 24.87
C ILE A 486 1.97 30.20 24.01
N PRO A 487 1.22 29.13 23.73
CA PRO A 487 0.00 29.24 22.94
C PRO A 487 -1.05 30.12 23.65
N PRO A 488 -1.73 31.04 22.94
CA PRO A 488 -2.77 31.87 23.53
C PRO A 488 -3.97 31.05 24.04
N ARG A 489 -4.17 29.84 23.50
CA ARG A 489 -5.17 28.88 23.96
C ARG A 489 -4.57 27.47 23.97
N ILE A 490 -4.62 26.79 25.11
CA ILE A 490 -4.22 25.38 25.24
C ILE A 490 -5.47 24.51 25.12
N VAL A 491 -5.87 24.24 23.88
CA VAL A 491 -7.10 23.49 23.59
C VAL A 491 -6.99 21.99 23.87
N TYR A 492 -5.77 21.44 23.87
CA TYR A 492 -5.53 19.99 23.98
C TYR A 492 -5.21 19.48 25.39
N LEU A 493 -4.99 20.34 26.39
CA LEU A 493 -4.92 19.89 27.80
C LEU A 493 -6.26 20.24 28.44
N ARG A 494 -7.14 19.27 28.73
CA ARG A 494 -8.44 19.58 29.38
C ARG A 494 -8.34 19.60 30.89
N HIS A 495 -7.47 18.77 31.45
CA HIS A 495 -7.21 18.70 32.90
C HIS A 495 -6.51 19.97 33.42
N ALA A 496 -7.06 20.60 34.45
CA ALA A 496 -6.60 21.89 34.97
C ALA A 496 -5.17 21.83 35.51
N GLU A 497 -4.85 20.81 36.30
CA GLU A 497 -3.51 20.65 36.89
C GLU A 497 -2.43 20.41 35.83
N HIS A 498 -2.76 19.64 34.78
CA HIS A 498 -1.87 19.39 33.66
C HIS A 498 -1.55 20.66 32.89
N ARG A 499 -2.57 21.50 32.67
CA ARG A 499 -2.41 22.82 32.06
C ARG A 499 -1.54 23.73 32.92
N ALA A 500 -1.74 23.73 34.24
CA ALA A 500 -0.95 24.53 35.16
C ALA A 500 0.53 24.11 35.16
N LEU A 501 0.81 22.80 35.24
CA LEU A 501 2.17 22.25 35.19
C LEU A 501 2.89 22.61 33.89
N TYR A 502 2.19 22.50 32.76
CA TYR A 502 2.71 22.84 31.45
C TYR A 502 3.03 24.34 31.32
N LEU A 503 2.09 25.20 31.71
CA LEU A 503 2.27 26.65 31.66
C LEU A 503 3.36 27.14 32.61
N SER A 504 3.44 26.60 33.83
CA SER A 504 4.46 27.00 34.79
C SER A 504 5.87 26.68 34.26
N GLY A 505 6.06 25.49 33.68
CA GLY A 505 7.34 25.09 33.09
C GLY A 505 7.74 25.97 31.89
N LEU A 506 6.78 26.31 31.03
CA LEU A 506 7.04 27.21 29.90
C LEU A 506 7.41 28.62 30.35
N ARG A 507 6.69 29.20 31.32
CA ARG A 507 7.00 30.53 31.88
C ARG A 507 8.38 30.58 32.52
N LEU A 508 8.74 29.53 33.26
CA LEU A 508 10.08 29.38 33.83
C LEU A 508 11.16 29.30 32.74
N ALA A 509 10.88 28.63 31.62
CA ALA A 509 11.83 28.52 30.51
C ALA A 509 11.96 29.79 29.65
N THR A 510 10.95 30.67 29.65
CA THR A 510 10.95 31.92 28.86
C THR A 510 11.48 33.15 29.62
N ASP A 511 11.83 33.00 30.91
CA ASP A 511 12.12 34.10 31.85
C ASP A 511 10.96 35.11 31.99
N GLU A 512 9.74 34.73 31.57
CA GLU A 512 8.52 35.47 31.86
C GLU A 512 8.08 35.12 33.29
N ALA A 513 8.76 35.72 34.27
CA ALA A 513 8.41 35.58 35.67
C ALA A 513 7.08 36.29 35.95
N SER A 514 6.08 35.46 36.31
CA SER A 514 4.85 35.72 37.09
C SER A 514 3.94 36.88 36.68
#